data_AF-A0A937T2K8-F1
#
_entry.id   AF-A0A937T2K8-F1
#
_cell.length_a   1.000
_cell.length_b   1.000
_cell.length_c   1.000
_cell.angle_alpha   90.00
_cell.angle_beta   90.00
_cell.angle_gamma   90.00
#
_symmetry.space_group_name_H-M   'P 1'
#
loop_
_entity.id
_entity.type
_entity.pdbx_description
1 polymer ?
#
loop_
_entity_poly.entity_id
_entity_poly.type
_entity_poly.pdbx_seq_one_letter_code
_entity_poly.pdbx_strand_id
1 'polypeptide(L)'
;MFTSQNENPYASPLTDNVLPDKPELASLQASPCPRCGSNDEKPVPYSPLMGRHGPRAVDHVRCSACGTQYNGETGREITSRLWRHLLPVLLAGILGLLYIALGFLLSLP
;
A
#
# COMPACT_ATOMS: atom_id res chain seq x y z
N MET A 1 -27.00 -40.44 -12.38
CA MET A 1 -26.58 -40.95 -11.06
C MET A 1 -25.20 -40.37 -10.77
N PHE A 2 -25.08 -39.49 -9.77
CA PHE A 2 -23.80 -38.97 -9.27
C PHE A 2 -23.60 -39.53 -7.87
N THR A 3 -22.57 -40.33 -7.64
CA THR A 3 -22.15 -40.71 -6.29
C THR A 3 -21.15 -39.67 -5.79
N SER A 4 -21.67 -38.72 -5.01
CA SER A 4 -20.87 -37.87 -4.13
C SER A 4 -20.59 -38.66 -2.86
N GLN A 5 -19.33 -38.96 -2.57
CA GLN A 5 -18.81 -39.05 -1.20
C GLN A 5 -17.31 -38.72 -1.21
N ASN A 6 -16.98 -37.47 -0.87
CA ASN A 6 -15.74 -37.22 -0.14
C ASN A 6 -16.15 -36.97 1.33
N GLU A 7 -15.55 -37.70 2.25
CA GLU A 7 -15.89 -37.67 3.68
C GLU A 7 -15.14 -36.56 4.43
N ASN A 8 -14.60 -35.58 3.70
CA ASN A 8 -13.91 -34.45 4.31
C ASN A 8 -14.87 -33.25 4.39
N PRO A 9 -15.36 -32.88 5.59
CA PRO A 9 -16.30 -31.76 5.74
C PRO A 9 -15.68 -30.40 5.39
N TYR A 10 -14.37 -30.35 5.11
CA TYR A 10 -13.64 -29.18 4.62
C TYR A 10 -13.13 -29.32 3.18
N ALA A 11 -13.47 -30.40 2.46
CA ALA A 11 -13.15 -30.47 1.05
C ALA A 11 -14.03 -29.48 0.29
N SER A 12 -13.39 -28.51 -0.37
CA SER A 12 -14.06 -27.65 -1.34
C SER A 12 -14.63 -28.53 -2.47
N PRO A 13 -15.82 -28.23 -3.02
CA PRO A 13 -16.30 -28.92 -4.21
C PRO A 13 -15.21 -28.86 -5.26
N LEU A 14 -14.79 -30.02 -5.78
CA LEU A 14 -13.90 -30.05 -6.93
C LEU A 14 -14.69 -29.43 -8.08
N THR A 15 -14.43 -28.16 -8.35
CA THR A 15 -14.82 -27.53 -9.60
C THR A 15 -13.93 -28.13 -10.67
N ASP A 16 -14.52 -29.04 -11.42
CA ASP A 16 -13.93 -29.61 -12.63
C ASP A 16 -13.69 -28.46 -13.61
N ASN A 17 -12.41 -28.22 -13.91
CA ASN A 17 -11.86 -27.32 -14.93
C ASN A 17 -11.58 -25.87 -14.51
N VAL A 18 -10.36 -25.46 -14.82
CA VAL A 18 -9.72 -24.15 -14.61
C VAL A 18 -9.10 -24.00 -13.21
N LEU A 19 -7.85 -24.43 -13.10
CA LEU A 19 -6.86 -23.73 -12.26
C LEU A 19 -7.09 -22.23 -12.54
N PRO A 20 -7.47 -21.39 -11.56
CA PRO A 20 -7.52 -19.97 -11.85
C PRO A 20 -6.11 -19.61 -12.25
N ASP A 21 -5.93 -19.29 -13.54
CA ASP A 21 -4.74 -18.66 -14.03
C ASP A 21 -4.36 -17.62 -13.00
N LYS A 22 -3.11 -17.74 -12.50
CA LYS A 22 -2.32 -16.70 -11.82
C LYS A 22 -3.08 -15.40 -12.02
N PRO A 23 -3.74 -14.81 -10.99
CA PRO A 23 -4.78 -13.81 -11.22
C PRO A 23 -4.23 -12.85 -12.25
N GLU A 24 -4.72 -13.03 -13.48
CA GLU A 24 -4.44 -12.13 -14.55
C GLU A 24 -5.08 -10.90 -13.96
N LEU A 25 -4.22 -10.02 -13.47
CA LEU A 25 -4.57 -8.75 -12.87
C LEU A 25 -5.11 -7.97 -14.06
N ALA A 26 -6.31 -8.36 -14.46
CA ALA A 26 -7.02 -8.01 -15.64
C ALA A 26 -7.32 -6.55 -15.40
N SER A 27 -6.39 -5.71 -15.86
CA SER A 27 -6.61 -4.36 -16.31
C SER A 27 -7.79 -3.68 -15.64
N LEU A 28 -7.83 -3.67 -14.30
CA LEU A 28 -8.65 -2.72 -13.58
C LEU A 28 -8.00 -1.42 -14.03
N GLN A 29 -8.71 -0.69 -14.88
CA GLN A 29 -8.28 0.58 -15.45
C GLN A 29 -7.99 1.50 -14.28
N ALA A 30 -6.78 1.43 -13.76
CA ALA A 30 -6.39 2.22 -12.65
C ALA A 30 -6.36 3.67 -13.13
N SER A 31 -6.93 4.55 -12.32
CA SER A 31 -6.95 5.98 -12.62
C SER A 31 -5.51 6.45 -12.81
N PRO A 32 -5.21 7.26 -13.85
CA PRO A 32 -3.86 7.72 -14.12
C PRO A 32 -3.22 8.33 -12.87
N CYS A 33 -1.92 8.14 -12.70
CA CYS A 33 -1.22 8.59 -11.51
C CYS A 33 -1.48 10.08 -11.26
N PRO A 34 -2.04 10.48 -10.09
CA PRO A 34 -2.39 11.88 -9.80
C PRO A 34 -1.20 12.84 -9.79
N ARG A 35 0.02 12.31 -9.66
CA ARG A 35 1.24 13.11 -9.59
C ARG A 35 1.90 13.36 -10.94
N CYS A 36 1.84 12.39 -11.85
CA CYS A 36 2.62 12.42 -13.09
C CYS A 36 1.82 12.03 -14.34
N GLY A 37 0.56 11.62 -14.20
CA GLY A 37 -0.31 11.20 -15.30
C GLY A 37 0.07 9.87 -15.96
N SER A 38 1.08 9.16 -15.43
CA SER A 38 1.49 7.86 -15.96
C SER A 38 0.42 6.79 -15.68
N ASN A 39 0.20 5.92 -16.67
CA ASN A 39 -0.64 4.72 -16.56
C ASN A 39 0.18 3.46 -16.22
N ASP A 40 1.48 3.62 -15.95
CA ASP A 40 2.35 2.51 -15.61
C ASP A 40 2.38 2.32 -14.09
N GLU A 41 1.63 1.32 -13.65
CA GLU A 41 1.33 1.06 -12.25
C GLU A 41 1.62 -0.39 -11.88
N LYS A 42 2.15 -0.59 -10.68
CA LYS A 42 2.37 -1.92 -10.12
C LYS A 42 1.47 -2.11 -8.90
N PRO A 43 0.77 -3.24 -8.78
CA PRO A 43 0.04 -3.56 -7.56
C PRO A 43 1.03 -3.61 -6.39
N VAL A 44 0.66 -3.01 -5.26
CA VAL A 44 1.47 -3.14 -4.04
C VAL A 44 1.17 -4.51 -3.44
N PRO A 45 2.16 -5.42 -3.35
CA PRO A 45 1.93 -6.76 -2.83
C PRO A 45 1.48 -6.68 -1.36
N TYR A 46 0.45 -7.45 -1.05
CA TYR A 46 -0.03 -7.64 0.32
C TYR A 46 1.09 -8.16 1.21
N SER A 47 1.31 -7.53 2.37
CA SER A 47 2.24 -8.05 3.37
C SER A 47 1.60 -9.25 4.09
N PRO A 48 2.19 -10.46 4.04
CA PRO A 48 1.62 -11.65 4.69
C PRO A 48 1.43 -11.52 6.21
N LEU A 49 2.15 -10.59 6.86
CA LEU A 49 2.02 -10.29 8.28
C LEU A 49 0.66 -9.69 8.67
N MET A 50 -0.13 -9.18 7.73
CA MET A 50 -1.51 -8.74 7.96
C MET A 50 -2.56 -9.86 7.82
N GLY A 51 -2.12 -11.10 7.52
CA GLY A 51 -2.93 -12.28 7.14
C GLY A 51 -3.97 -12.76 8.14
N ARG A 52 -3.94 -12.28 9.39
CA ARG A 52 -4.87 -12.71 10.45
C ARG A 52 -6.00 -11.73 10.74
N HIS A 53 -5.89 -10.45 10.34
CA HIS A 53 -6.80 -9.41 10.84
C HIS A 53 -7.22 -8.32 9.83
N GLY A 54 -7.04 -8.48 8.50
CA GLY A 54 -7.40 -7.39 7.58
C GLY A 54 -8.03 -7.83 6.26
N PRO A 55 -9.09 -7.14 5.79
CA PRO A 55 -9.64 -7.33 4.44
C PRO A 55 -8.60 -7.02 3.37
N ARG A 56 -8.79 -7.64 2.19
CA ARG A 56 -7.94 -7.45 1.01
C ARG A 56 -7.92 -5.97 0.62
N ALA A 57 -6.80 -5.29 0.80
CA ALA A 57 -6.58 -3.96 0.23
C ALA A 57 -6.18 -4.13 -1.24
N VAL A 58 -7.16 -4.41 -2.11
CA VAL A 58 -6.95 -4.75 -3.53
C VAL A 58 -6.71 -3.52 -4.42
N ASP A 59 -7.01 -2.33 -3.91
CA ASP A 59 -7.07 -1.11 -4.73
C ASP A 59 -5.86 -0.20 -4.55
N HIS A 60 -4.79 -0.69 -3.91
CA HIS A 60 -3.56 0.07 -3.67
C HIS A 60 -2.50 -0.25 -4.72
N VAL A 61 -2.13 0.78 -5.47
CA VAL A 61 -1.19 0.72 -6.59
C VAL A 61 -0.06 1.72 -6.37
N ARG A 62 1.11 1.41 -6.93
CA ARG A 62 2.28 2.27 -6.92
C ARG A 62 2.68 2.59 -8.35
N CYS A 63 2.76 3.88 -8.68
CA CYS A 63 3.24 4.31 -9.99
C CYS A 63 4.72 3.94 -10.15
N SER A 64 5.07 3.29 -11.27
CA SER A 64 6.45 2.92 -11.60
C SER A 64 7.31 4.13 -11.96
N ALA A 65 6.70 5.18 -12.53
CA ALA A 65 7.41 6.37 -13.03
C ALA A 65 7.82 7.35 -11.92
N CYS A 66 6.94 7.62 -10.95
CA CYS A 66 7.20 8.58 -9.88
C CYS A 66 7.22 7.97 -8.47
N GLY A 67 6.89 6.69 -8.33
CA GLY A 67 6.92 5.97 -7.04
C GLY A 67 5.76 6.30 -6.09
N THR A 68 4.83 7.17 -6.49
CA THR A 68 3.65 7.57 -5.68
C THR A 68 2.73 6.39 -5.45
N GLN A 69 2.27 6.22 -4.21
CA GLN A 69 1.23 5.26 -3.86
C GLN A 69 -0.12 5.96 -3.83
N TYR A 70 -1.10 5.38 -4.49
CA TYR A 70 -2.45 5.91 -4.59
C TYR A 70 -3.46 4.77 -4.68
N ASN A 71 -4.73 5.12 -4.52
CA ASN A 71 -5.82 4.20 -4.75
C ASN A 71 -6.12 4.15 -6.27
N GLY A 72 -6.04 2.97 -6.87
CA GLY A 72 -6.21 2.75 -8.31
C GLY A 72 -7.65 2.99 -8.78
N GLU A 73 -8.66 2.82 -7.93
CA GLU A 73 -10.06 3.12 -8.28
C GLU A 73 -10.34 4.63 -8.32
N THR A 74 -9.75 5.40 -7.40
CA THR A 74 -10.09 6.82 -7.19
C THR A 74 -9.00 7.80 -7.63
N GLY A 75 -7.80 7.31 -7.97
CA GLY A 75 -6.65 8.14 -8.31
C GLY A 75 -6.15 9.01 -7.15
N ARG A 76 -6.51 8.72 -5.90
CA ARG A 76 -6.16 9.56 -4.74
C ARG A 76 -4.84 9.14 -4.11
N GLU A 77 -3.91 10.08 -3.97
CA GLU A 77 -2.62 9.86 -3.30
C GLU A 77 -2.79 9.47 -1.84
N ILE A 78 -2.13 8.39 -1.44
CA ILE A 78 -2.11 7.89 -0.06
C ILE A 78 -0.96 8.55 0.72
N THR A 79 0.18 8.78 0.05
CA THR A 79 1.43 9.22 0.69
C THR A 79 1.62 10.73 0.81
N SER A 80 0.81 11.55 0.12
CA SER A 80 1.02 13.02 0.06
C SER A 80 0.75 13.74 1.38
N ARG A 81 -0.11 13.20 2.23
CA ARG A 81 -0.45 13.84 3.51
C ARG A 81 0.64 13.67 4.56
N LEU A 82 1.29 12.51 4.60
CA LEU A 82 2.28 12.21 5.64
C LEU A 82 3.51 13.11 5.48
N TRP A 83 4.12 13.15 4.30
CA TRP A 83 5.32 13.96 4.05
C TRP A 83 5.08 15.46 4.21
N ARG A 84 3.91 15.95 3.81
CA ARG A 84 3.57 17.38 3.91
C ARG A 84 3.54 17.89 5.36
N HIS A 85 3.10 17.06 6.31
CA HIS A 85 3.00 17.46 7.72
C HIS A 85 4.22 17.01 8.52
N LEU A 86 4.76 15.83 8.23
CA LEU A 86 5.86 15.25 8.99
C LEU A 86 7.18 16.00 8.76
N LEU A 87 7.45 16.44 7.53
CA LEU A 87 8.69 17.13 7.17
C LEU A 87 8.90 18.47 7.90
N PRO A 88 7.95 19.44 7.87
CA PRO A 88 8.14 20.71 8.58
C PRO A 88 8.18 20.52 10.09
N VAL A 89 7.42 19.57 10.66
CA VAL A 89 7.43 19.28 12.10
C VAL A 89 8.79 18.73 12.55
N LEU A 90 9.38 17.81 11.78
CA LEU A 90 10.72 17.29 12.06
C LEU A 90 11.79 18.39 11.98
N LEU A 91 11.75 19.23 10.93
CA LEU A 91 12.70 20.33 10.76
C LEU A 91 12.59 21.34 11.91
N ALA A 92 11.38 21.76 12.27
CA ALA A 92 11.15 22.66 13.40
C ALA A 92 11.65 22.06 14.72
N GLY A 93 11.41 20.78 14.96
CA GLY A 93 11.91 20.07 16.13
C GLY A 93 13.45 20.04 16.21
N ILE A 94 14.12 19.70 15.09
CA ILE A 94 15.58 19.68 15.02
C ILE A 94 16.17 21.08 15.25
N LEU A 95 15.64 22.10 14.58
CA LEU A 95 16.10 23.49 14.74
C LEU A 95 15.88 24.00 16.17
N GLY A 96 14.74 23.68 16.80
CA GLY A 96 14.46 24.02 18.18
C GLY A 96 15.45 23.37 19.16
N LEU A 97 15.74 22.08 18.97
CA LEU A 97 16.74 21.37 19.78
C LEU A 97 18.14 21.95 19.63
N LEU A 98 18.55 22.27 18.40
CA LEU A 98 19.84 22.90 18.13
C LEU A 98 19.94 24.29 18.79
N TYR A 99 18.87 25.08 18.74
CA TYR A 99 18.81 26.39 19.39
C TYR A 99 18.97 26.29 20.91
N ILE A 100 18.24 25.36 21.55
CA ILE A 100 18.34 25.11 22.99
C ILE A 100 19.75 24.63 23.37
N ALA A 101 20.30 23.66 22.62
CA ALA A 101 21.64 23.14 22.85
C ALA A 101 22.72 24.22 22.70
N LEU A 102 22.62 25.06 21.67
CA LEU A 102 23.53 26.20 21.47
C LEU A 102 23.42 27.20 22.61
N GLY A 103 22.21 27.56 23.03
CA GLY A 103 21.99 28.45 24.17
C GLY A 103 22.59 27.92 25.47
N PHE A 104 22.45 26.61 25.72
CA PHE A 104 23.08 25.95 26.87
C PHE A 104 24.61 25.96 26.77
N LEU A 105 25.15 25.67 25.57
CA LEU A 105 26.60 25.64 25.34
C LEU A 105 27.25 27.02 25.53
N LEU A 106 26.56 28.08 25.10
CA LEU A 106 27.00 29.47 25.27
C LEU A 106 26.84 30.00 26.70
N SER A 107 26.05 29.31 27.53
CA SER A 107 25.85 29.65 28.95
C SER A 107 26.84 28.95 29.88
N LEU A 108 27.68 28.04 29.36
CA LEU A 108 28.76 27.41 30.13
C LEU A 108 29.91 28.44 30.29
N PRO A 109 30.33 28.73 31.53
CA PRO A 109 31.41 29.67 31.81
C PRO A 109 32.79 29.16 31.40
#